data_AF-A0A395HH23-F1
#
_entry.id   AF-A0A395HH23-F1
#
_cell.length_a   1.000
_cell.length_b   1.000
_cell.length_c   1.000
_cell.angle_alpha   90.00
_cell.angle_beta   90.00
_cell.angle_gamma   90.00
#
_symmetry.space_group_name_H-M   'P 1'
#
loop_
_entity.id
_entity.type
_entity.pdbx_description
1 polymer ?
#
loop_
_entity_poly.entity_id
_entity_poly.type
_entity_poly.pdbx_seq_one_letter_code
_entity_poly.pdbx_strand_id
1 'polypeptide(L)'
;MSVESANINIVVVDSVSLLQSVIDAAVTGLRTDSPSLFINLEGMNLGRCGSISIMSVYVPNKSIVYLIDVHKLGNEAFSTVNRDGKSLKYVLECPAMLNVLFDARRDLDALSALFGLSVDGIRDVQLMELGTRKESKDFLAGLDKCVVNDSNFRQQRNKHGGLTKLILGDCLILL
;
A
#
# COMPACT_ATOMS: atom_id res chain seq x y z
N MET A 1 -2.95 14.78 24.29
CA MET A 1 -2.91 13.34 23.90
C MET A 1 -1.58 13.13 23.23
N SER A 2 -0.68 12.42 23.90
CA SER A 2 0.57 11.95 23.32
C SER A 2 0.23 11.10 22.10
N VAL A 3 0.74 11.45 20.92
CA VAL A 3 0.74 10.52 19.80
C VAL A 3 1.71 9.42 20.22
N GLU A 4 1.17 8.32 20.74
CA GLU A 4 1.94 7.10 20.96
C GLU A 4 2.43 6.70 19.58
N SER A 5 3.72 6.96 19.32
CA SER A 5 4.33 6.59 18.05
C SER A 5 4.30 5.08 18.02
N ALA A 6 3.37 4.51 17.25
CA ALA A 6 3.37 3.08 16.98
C ALA A 6 4.79 2.74 16.53
N ASN A 7 5.43 1.78 17.20
CA ASN A 7 6.81 1.43 16.92
C ASN A 7 6.83 0.64 15.60
N ILE A 8 6.87 1.38 14.48
CA ILE A 8 6.84 0.81 13.15
C ILE A 8 8.24 0.32 12.83
N ASN A 9 8.36 -0.98 12.57
CA ASN A 9 9.63 -1.56 12.16
C ASN A 9 9.79 -1.42 10.64
N ILE A 10 10.95 -0.99 10.18
CA ILE A 10 11.26 -0.81 8.76
C ILE A 10 12.33 -1.83 8.37
N VAL A 11 12.06 -2.61 7.33
CA VAL A 11 12.96 -3.65 6.82
C VAL A 11 13.26 -3.38 5.35
N VAL A 12 14.54 -3.18 5.01
CA VAL A 12 14.99 -3.13 3.61
C VAL A 12 15.11 -4.55 3.08
N VAL A 13 14.53 -4.78 1.90
CA VAL A 13 14.43 -6.10 1.28
C VAL A 13 15.14 -6.04 -0.07
N ASP A 14 16.40 -6.47 -0.04
CA ASP A 14 17.33 -6.36 -1.16
C ASP A 14 17.90 -7.73 -1.59
N SER A 15 17.29 -8.81 -1.08
CA SER A 15 17.65 -10.20 -1.34
C SER A 15 16.43 -11.11 -1.39
N VAL A 16 16.55 -12.20 -2.14
CA VAL A 16 15.51 -13.22 -2.32
C VAL A 16 15.03 -13.83 -1.00
N SER A 17 15.94 -14.09 -0.05
CA SER A 17 15.58 -14.69 1.25
C SER A 17 14.75 -13.74 2.11
N LEU A 18 15.06 -12.45 2.12
CA LEU A 18 14.25 -11.44 2.78
C LEU A 18 12.89 -11.29 2.08
N LEU A 19 12.86 -11.32 0.75
CA LEU A 19 11.61 -11.25 -0.02
C LEU A 19 10.67 -12.42 0.29
N GLN A 20 11.19 -13.64 0.42
CA GLN A 20 10.40 -14.79 0.86
C GLN A 20 9.79 -14.57 2.26
N SER A 21 10.52 -13.92 3.15
CA SER A 21 10.01 -13.55 4.49
C SER A 21 8.88 -12.51 4.42
N VAL A 22 8.93 -11.59 3.44
CA VAL A 22 7.81 -10.66 3.16
C VAL A 22 6.58 -11.41 2.69
N ILE A 23 6.73 -12.36 1.76
CA ILE A 23 5.62 -13.14 1.23
C ILE A 23 4.98 -13.96 2.34
N ASP A 24 5.77 -14.66 3.15
CA ASP A 24 5.28 -15.38 4.33
C ASP A 24 4.54 -14.43 5.28
N ALA A 25 5.05 -13.21 5.47
CA ALA A 25 4.42 -12.23 6.33
C ALA A 25 3.06 -11.72 5.81
N ALA A 26 2.97 -11.43 4.52
CA ALA A 26 1.74 -11.01 3.87
C ALA A 26 0.67 -12.11 3.85
N VAL A 27 1.07 -13.38 3.71
CA VAL A 27 0.15 -14.53 3.60
C VAL A 27 -0.31 -15.06 4.98
N THR A 28 0.46 -14.87 6.04
CA THR A 28 0.13 -15.39 7.39
C THR A 28 -0.92 -14.57 8.16
N GLY A 29 -1.39 -13.46 7.59
CA GLY A 29 -2.26 -12.48 8.26
C GLY A 29 -3.59 -12.19 7.56
N LEU A 30 -3.97 -13.02 6.59
CA LEU A 30 -5.06 -12.79 5.65
C LEU A 30 -6.39 -12.60 6.36
N ARG A 31 -6.95 -11.41 6.22
CA ARG A 31 -8.31 -11.06 6.62
C ARG A 31 -9.00 -10.44 5.43
N THR A 32 -10.07 -11.09 4.97
CA THR A 32 -10.86 -10.60 3.84
C THR A 32 -11.73 -9.39 4.21
N ASP A 33 -11.87 -9.11 5.50
CA ASP A 33 -12.70 -8.04 6.05
C ASP A 33 -11.92 -6.76 6.41
N SER A 34 -10.59 -6.75 6.29
CA SER A 34 -9.74 -5.61 6.62
C SER A 34 -8.64 -5.37 5.59
N PRO A 35 -8.22 -4.11 5.37
CA PRO A 35 -7.04 -3.79 4.57
C PRO A 35 -5.86 -4.69 4.91
N SER A 36 -5.31 -5.36 3.91
CA SER A 36 -4.26 -6.37 4.10
C SER A 36 -2.88 -5.75 3.90
N LEU A 37 -2.74 -4.89 2.89
CA LEU A 37 -1.48 -4.28 2.51
C LEU A 37 -1.71 -2.82 2.13
N PHE A 38 -0.79 -1.96 2.53
CA PHE A 38 -0.70 -0.60 2.00
C PHE A 38 0.54 -0.52 1.13
N ILE A 39 0.41 0.06 -0.06
CA ILE A 39 1.45 0.02 -1.09
C ILE A 39 1.71 1.44 -1.60
N ASN A 40 3.00 1.76 -1.74
CA ASN A 40 3.49 2.92 -2.49
C ASN A 40 4.66 2.50 -3.38
N LEU A 41 4.80 3.14 -4.55
CA LEU A 41 5.91 2.89 -5.47
C LEU A 41 6.68 4.17 -5.74
N GLU A 42 8.01 4.06 -5.72
CA GLU A 42 8.91 5.15 -6.08
C GLU A 42 9.81 4.73 -7.23
N GLY A 43 10.13 5.66 -8.13
CA GLY A 43 10.99 5.40 -9.27
C GLY A 43 11.13 6.57 -10.23
N MET A 44 11.80 6.33 -11.35
CA MET A 44 12.05 7.36 -12.38
C MET A 44 10.91 7.37 -13.39
N ASN A 45 10.25 8.51 -13.58
CA ASN A 45 9.13 8.67 -14.53
C ASN A 45 8.05 7.57 -14.36
N LEU A 46 7.69 7.25 -13.11
CA LEU A 46 6.83 6.13 -12.74
C LEU A 46 5.59 6.01 -13.65
N GLY A 47 5.36 4.81 -14.18
CA GLY A 47 4.35 4.48 -15.19
C GLY A 47 4.94 3.53 -16.24
N ARG A 48 4.22 3.28 -17.33
CA ARG A 48 4.63 2.30 -18.37
C ARG A 48 5.96 2.56 -19.09
N CYS A 49 6.47 3.79 -19.06
CA CYS A 49 7.73 4.16 -19.74
C CYS A 49 8.86 4.48 -18.75
N GLY A 50 8.62 4.29 -17.45
CA GLY A 50 9.59 4.59 -16.40
C GLY A 50 10.26 3.35 -15.83
N SER A 51 10.63 3.45 -14.57
CA SER A 51 11.11 2.33 -13.76
C SER A 51 10.47 2.37 -12.37
N ILE A 52 10.44 1.22 -11.71
CA ILE A 52 10.17 1.11 -10.28
C ILE A 52 11.52 0.86 -9.59
N SER A 53 11.86 1.67 -8.61
CA SER A 53 13.08 1.55 -7.83
C SER A 53 12.82 0.93 -6.47
N ILE A 54 11.81 1.43 -5.76
CA ILE A 54 11.42 0.96 -4.43
C ILE A 54 9.92 0.69 -4.42
N MET A 55 9.53 -0.42 -3.80
CA MET A 55 8.14 -0.70 -3.43
C MET A 55 8.04 -0.75 -1.91
N SER A 56 7.27 0.16 -1.33
CA SER A 56 6.97 0.17 0.10
C SER A 56 5.71 -0.64 0.35
N VAL A 57 5.78 -1.63 1.23
CA VAL A 57 4.64 -2.47 1.63
C VAL A 57 4.49 -2.42 3.14
N TYR A 58 3.45 -1.75 3.62
CA TYR A 58 3.09 -1.75 5.03
C TYR A 58 2.08 -2.86 5.33
N VAL A 59 2.38 -3.64 6.37
CA VAL A 59 1.57 -4.76 6.85
C VAL A 59 1.02 -4.41 8.24
N PRO A 60 -0.23 -3.94 8.35
CA PRO A 60 -0.74 -3.32 9.58
C PRO A 60 -0.74 -4.24 10.80
N ASN A 61 -1.16 -5.48 10.63
CA ASN A 61 -1.24 -6.45 11.73
C ASN A 61 0.13 -6.84 12.32
N LYS A 62 1.24 -6.51 11.63
CA LYS A 62 2.61 -6.68 12.13
C LYS A 62 3.28 -5.36 12.50
N SER A 63 2.70 -4.22 12.10
CA SER A 63 3.33 -2.90 12.23
C SER A 63 4.73 -2.85 11.60
N ILE A 64 4.87 -3.44 10.41
CA ILE A 64 6.13 -3.50 9.64
C ILE A 64 5.94 -2.84 8.28
N VAL A 65 6.92 -2.03 7.87
CA VAL A 65 7.11 -1.55 6.50
C VAL A 65 8.25 -2.31 5.86
N TYR A 66 7.99 -2.94 4.72
CA TYR A 66 9.01 -3.54 3.88
C TYR A 66 9.34 -2.58 2.74
N LEU A 67 10.60 -2.16 2.64
CA LEU A 67 11.13 -1.38 1.52
C LEU A 67 11.82 -2.35 0.55
N ILE A 68 11.09 -2.77 -0.47
CA ILE A 68 11.56 -3.74 -1.45
C ILE A 68 12.37 -3.01 -2.52
N ASP A 69 13.64 -3.39 -2.64
CA ASP A 69 14.56 -2.86 -3.66
C ASP A 69 14.28 -3.51 -5.02
N VAL A 70 13.25 -3.01 -5.70
CA VAL A 70 12.83 -3.48 -7.03
C VAL A 70 13.90 -3.18 -8.07
N HIS A 71 14.70 -2.11 -7.89
CA HIS A 71 15.81 -1.81 -8.78
C HIS A 71 16.86 -2.93 -8.79
N LYS A 72 17.24 -3.41 -7.59
CA LYS A 72 18.22 -4.48 -7.42
C LYS A 72 17.65 -5.85 -7.77
N LEU A 73 16.45 -6.15 -7.29
CA LEU A 73 15.82 -7.48 -7.45
C LEU A 73 15.23 -7.68 -8.85
N GLY A 74 14.92 -6.60 -9.57
CA GLY A 74 14.31 -6.65 -10.89
C GLY A 74 13.07 -7.55 -10.92
N ASN A 75 13.03 -8.49 -11.86
CA ASN A 75 11.89 -9.40 -12.00
C ASN A 75 11.73 -10.36 -10.81
N GLU A 76 12.81 -10.68 -10.07
CA GLU A 76 12.76 -11.57 -8.91
C GLU A 76 11.88 -10.99 -7.79
N ALA A 77 11.75 -9.66 -7.70
CA ALA A 77 10.84 -8.98 -6.78
C ALA A 77 9.40 -9.53 -6.85
N PHE A 78 8.97 -9.98 -8.02
CA PHE A 78 7.61 -10.46 -8.27
C PHE A 78 7.52 -11.94 -8.64
N SER A 79 8.60 -12.54 -9.17
CA SER A 79 8.62 -13.95 -9.59
C SER A 79 9.14 -14.92 -8.53
N THR A 80 9.90 -14.46 -7.53
CA THR A 80 10.36 -15.33 -6.43
C THR A 80 9.17 -15.90 -5.67
N VAL A 81 9.24 -17.21 -5.41
CA VAL A 81 8.24 -17.92 -4.61
C VAL A 81 8.77 -18.27 -3.22
N ASN A 82 7.88 -18.30 -2.23
CA ASN A 82 8.13 -18.87 -0.92
C ASN A 82 8.02 -20.40 -0.94
N ARG A 83 8.10 -21.04 0.24
CA ARG A 83 7.99 -22.50 0.37
C ARG A 83 6.66 -23.08 -0.10
N ASP A 84 5.59 -22.29 -0.05
CA ASP A 84 4.25 -22.68 -0.49
C ASP A 84 4.01 -22.40 -1.99
N GLY A 85 5.04 -21.99 -2.74
CA GLY A 85 4.92 -21.66 -4.16
C GLY A 85 4.22 -20.33 -4.44
N LYS A 86 4.02 -19.48 -3.42
CA LYS A 86 3.40 -18.16 -3.58
C LYS A 86 4.46 -17.10 -3.80
N SER A 87 4.22 -16.18 -4.72
CA SER A 87 5.08 -15.02 -4.97
C SER A 87 4.42 -13.71 -4.50
N LEU A 88 5.18 -12.60 -4.53
CA LEU A 88 4.58 -11.28 -4.32
C LEU A 88 3.55 -10.96 -5.42
N LYS A 89 3.79 -11.39 -6.67
CA LYS A 89 2.78 -11.31 -7.73
C LYS A 89 1.49 -12.03 -7.34
N TYR A 90 1.57 -13.28 -6.86
CA TYR A 90 0.38 -14.01 -6.39
C TYR A 90 -0.38 -13.24 -5.31
N VAL A 91 0.34 -12.62 -4.37
CA VAL A 91 -0.27 -11.82 -3.30
C VAL A 91 -1.00 -10.60 -3.85
N LEU A 92 -0.38 -9.85 -4.77
CA LEU A 92 -0.93 -8.62 -5.34
C LEU A 92 -2.11 -8.87 -6.31
N GLU A 93 -2.13 -10.02 -6.99
CA GLU A 93 -3.20 -10.40 -7.94
C GLU A 93 -4.37 -11.13 -7.27
N CYS A 94 -4.27 -11.42 -5.97
CA CYS A 94 -5.33 -12.11 -5.23
C CYS A 94 -6.48 -11.13 -4.91
N PRO A 95 -7.72 -11.33 -5.41
CA PRO A 95 -8.83 -10.42 -5.11
C PRO A 95 -9.27 -10.41 -3.65
N ALA A 96 -8.95 -11.48 -2.90
CA ALA A 96 -9.16 -11.54 -1.47
C ALA A 96 -8.14 -10.69 -0.67
N MET A 97 -7.05 -10.25 -1.31
CA MET A 97 -6.08 -9.33 -0.72
C MET A 97 -6.49 -7.89 -0.97
N LEU A 98 -6.79 -7.18 0.10
CA LEU A 98 -7.14 -5.76 0.01
C LEU A 98 -5.85 -4.93 -0.07
N ASN A 99 -5.48 -4.55 -1.28
CA ASN A 99 -4.35 -3.70 -1.62
C ASN A 99 -4.77 -2.23 -1.57
N VAL A 100 -4.31 -1.49 -0.57
CA VAL A 100 -4.58 -0.06 -0.41
C VAL A 100 -3.49 0.75 -1.09
N LEU A 101 -3.90 1.66 -1.98
CA LEU A 101 -3.02 2.61 -2.65
C LEU A 101 -3.62 4.01 -2.59
N PHE A 102 -2.78 5.03 -2.72
CA PHE A 102 -3.24 6.40 -2.92
C PHE A 102 -2.87 6.85 -4.34
N ASP A 103 -3.85 7.29 -5.12
CA ASP A 103 -3.64 7.64 -6.53
C ASP A 103 -3.02 6.49 -7.34
N ALA A 104 -3.71 5.34 -7.34
CA ALA A 104 -3.15 4.07 -7.82
C ALA A 104 -2.82 4.04 -9.32
N ARG A 105 -3.22 5.07 -10.09
CA ARG A 105 -3.20 5.05 -11.57
C ARG A 105 -1.80 4.82 -12.13
N ARG A 106 -0.81 5.55 -11.62
CA ARG A 106 0.59 5.49 -12.08
C ARG A 106 1.25 4.20 -11.61
N ASP A 107 0.95 3.78 -10.39
CA ASP A 107 1.50 2.58 -9.79
C ASP A 107 1.07 1.32 -10.54
N LEU A 108 -0.24 1.20 -10.79
CA LEU A 108 -0.81 0.07 -11.50
C LEU A 108 -0.35 0.01 -12.96
N ASP A 109 -0.24 1.16 -13.63
CA ASP A 109 0.30 1.23 -14.99
C ASP A 109 1.77 0.75 -15.04
N ALA A 110 2.59 1.15 -14.06
CA ALA A 110 3.97 0.71 -13.95
C ALA A 110 4.07 -0.80 -13.69
N LEU A 111 3.33 -1.32 -12.70
CA LEU A 111 3.34 -2.75 -12.35
C LEU A 111 2.86 -3.62 -13.52
N SER A 112 1.83 -3.18 -14.25
CA SER A 112 1.30 -3.91 -15.38
C SER A 112 2.24 -3.89 -16.58
N ALA A 113 2.71 -2.72 -17.00
CA ALA A 113 3.51 -2.59 -18.21
C ALA A 113 4.95 -3.09 -18.05
N LEU A 114 5.56 -2.90 -16.88
CA LEU A 114 6.96 -3.23 -16.65
C LEU A 114 7.18 -4.66 -16.15
N PHE A 115 6.21 -5.22 -15.42
CA PHE A 115 6.33 -6.53 -14.76
C PHE A 115 5.18 -7.50 -15.05
N GLY A 116 4.18 -7.08 -15.83
CA GLY A 116 3.06 -7.95 -16.21
C GLY A 116 2.13 -8.31 -15.06
N LEU A 117 2.02 -7.46 -14.03
CA LEU A 117 1.09 -7.67 -12.92
C LEU A 117 -0.33 -7.21 -13.27
N SER A 118 -1.31 -7.99 -12.83
CA SER A 118 -2.74 -7.69 -12.86
C SER A 118 -3.25 -7.56 -11.43
N VAL A 119 -2.83 -6.50 -10.73
CA VAL A 119 -3.17 -6.26 -9.33
C VAL A 119 -4.69 -6.22 -9.15
N ASP A 120 -5.19 -6.91 -8.12
CA ASP A 120 -6.63 -7.00 -7.80
C ASP A 120 -6.88 -6.64 -6.33
N GLY A 121 -8.14 -6.55 -5.93
CA GLY A 121 -8.52 -6.21 -4.56
C GLY A 121 -8.19 -4.76 -4.16
N ILE A 122 -8.03 -3.87 -5.15
CA ILE A 122 -7.56 -2.50 -4.93
C ILE A 122 -8.57 -1.67 -4.13
N ARG A 123 -8.05 -0.84 -3.23
CA ARG A 123 -8.74 0.23 -2.53
C ARG A 123 -7.97 1.53 -2.74
N ASP A 124 -8.44 2.35 -3.68
CA ASP A 124 -7.85 3.67 -3.92
C ASP A 124 -8.40 4.69 -2.93
N VAL A 125 -7.54 5.10 -2.00
CA VAL A 125 -7.89 6.02 -0.92
C VAL A 125 -8.28 7.40 -1.43
N GLN A 126 -7.67 7.86 -2.52
CA GLN A 126 -7.99 9.16 -3.12
C GLN A 126 -9.41 9.15 -3.69
N LEU A 127 -9.82 8.05 -4.33
CA LEU A 127 -11.19 7.92 -4.84
C LEU A 127 -12.20 7.70 -3.72
N MET A 128 -11.83 6.97 -2.66
CA MET A 128 -12.69 6.82 -1.49
C MET A 128 -12.88 8.16 -0.76
N GLU A 129 -11.84 8.99 -0.68
CA GLU A 129 -11.94 10.36 -0.17
C GLU A 129 -12.90 11.19 -1.02
N LEU A 130 -12.73 11.20 -2.35
CA LEU A 130 -13.63 11.91 -3.26
C LEU A 130 -15.10 11.48 -3.09
N GLY A 131 -15.32 10.16 -2.96
CA GLY A 131 -16.64 9.58 -2.79
C GLY A 131 -17.32 10.02 -1.49
N THR A 132 -16.54 10.17 -0.42
CA THR A 132 -17.02 10.45 0.94
C THR A 132 -16.96 11.93 1.34
N ARG A 133 -16.18 12.76 0.65
CA ARG A 133 -16.07 14.21 0.90
C ARG A 133 -17.40 14.90 0.63
N LYS A 134 -17.75 15.85 1.51
CA LYS A 134 -18.97 16.68 1.42
C LYS A 134 -18.80 17.91 0.54
N GLU A 135 -17.57 18.40 0.43
CA GLU A 135 -17.19 19.53 -0.43
C GLU A 135 -17.26 19.16 -1.92
N SER A 136 -16.90 20.12 -2.79
CA SER A 136 -16.82 19.92 -4.25
C SER A 136 -16.09 18.62 -4.60
N LYS A 137 -16.57 17.94 -5.65
CA LYS A 137 -16.01 16.69 -6.21
C LYS A 137 -15.37 16.91 -7.58
N ASP A 138 -15.09 18.17 -7.93
CA ASP A 138 -14.55 18.54 -9.24
C ASP A 138 -13.04 18.29 -9.34
N PHE A 139 -12.40 17.95 -8.21
CA PHE A 139 -10.96 17.71 -8.12
C PHE A 139 -10.66 16.54 -7.17
N LEU A 140 -9.55 15.86 -7.44
CA LEU A 140 -8.97 14.87 -6.54
C LEU A 140 -8.12 15.57 -5.48
N ALA A 141 -8.25 15.19 -4.21
CA ALA A 141 -7.40 15.74 -3.16
C ALA A 141 -6.00 15.12 -3.22
N GLY A 142 -4.98 15.94 -2.96
CA GLY A 142 -3.64 15.46 -2.67
C GLY A 142 -3.59 14.77 -1.30
N LEU A 143 -2.62 13.90 -1.11
CA LEU A 143 -2.47 13.12 0.13
C LEU A 143 -2.32 14.03 1.35
N ASP A 144 -1.57 15.13 1.23
CA ASP A 144 -1.44 16.19 2.24
C ASP A 144 -2.81 16.71 2.72
N LYS A 145 -3.69 17.05 1.79
CA LYS A 145 -5.04 17.53 2.09
C LYS A 145 -5.90 16.45 2.72
N CYS A 146 -5.81 15.21 2.21
CA CYS A 146 -6.54 14.08 2.77
C CYS A 146 -6.16 13.83 4.23
N VAL A 147 -4.87 13.92 4.55
CA VAL A 147 -4.33 13.75 5.90
C VAL A 147 -4.74 14.89 6.84
N VAL A 148 -4.60 16.14 6.39
CA VAL A 148 -5.00 17.31 7.18
C VAL A 148 -6.50 17.28 7.48
N ASN A 149 -7.32 16.97 6.48
CA ASN A 149 -8.76 16.89 6.68
C ASN A 149 -9.13 15.77 7.66
N ASP A 150 -8.55 14.57 7.53
CA ASP A 150 -8.84 13.45 8.43
C ASP A 150 -8.38 13.72 9.89
N SER A 151 -7.20 14.30 10.06
CA SER A 151 -6.65 14.66 11.38
C SER A 151 -7.47 15.75 12.09
N ASN A 152 -7.98 16.74 11.36
CA ASN A 152 -8.89 17.75 11.91
C ASN A 152 -10.25 17.15 12.31
N PHE A 153 -10.73 16.12 11.59
CA PHE A 153 -11.94 15.39 11.98
C PHE A 153 -11.76 14.53 13.24
N ARG A 154 -10.56 14.01 13.51
CA ARG A 154 -10.25 13.26 14.76
C ARG A 154 -10.42 14.12 16.02
N GLN A 155 -10.22 15.43 15.94
CA GLN A 155 -10.41 16.34 17.09
C GLN A 155 -11.87 16.65 17.41
N GLN A 156 -12.82 16.40 16.49
CA GLN A 156 -14.20 16.89 16.63
C GLN A 156 -15.28 15.86 17.01
N ARG A 157 -15.05 14.53 17.02
CA ARG A 157 -16.06 13.62 17.59
C ARG A 157 -15.62 12.17 17.83
N ASN A 158 -15.82 11.72 19.07
CA ASN A 158 -16.23 10.36 19.40
C ASN A 158 -17.56 10.03 18.69
N LYS A 159 -17.66 8.84 18.09
CA LYS A 159 -18.84 8.18 17.49
C LYS A 159 -19.08 8.44 15.98
N HIS A 160 -18.92 7.34 15.23
CA HIS A 160 -19.37 7.05 13.86
C HIS A 160 -18.66 7.76 12.69
N GLY A 161 -17.50 7.23 12.27
CA GLY A 161 -16.86 7.52 10.99
C GLY A 161 -16.20 6.26 10.42
N GLY A 162 -16.66 5.82 9.24
CA GLY A 162 -16.35 4.53 8.62
C GLY A 162 -14.92 4.36 8.10
N LEU A 163 -14.65 3.13 7.66
CA LEU A 163 -13.38 2.52 7.23
C LEU A 163 -12.37 3.43 6.50
N THR A 164 -12.80 4.44 5.74
CA THR A 164 -11.92 5.42 5.08
C THR A 164 -10.96 6.14 6.03
N LYS A 165 -11.39 6.41 7.28
CA LYS A 165 -10.61 7.20 8.26
C LYS A 165 -9.47 6.43 8.91
N LEU A 166 -9.58 5.11 9.01
CA LEU A 166 -8.49 4.28 9.54
C LEU A 166 -7.37 4.16 8.48
N ILE A 167 -7.78 4.08 7.21
CA ILE A 167 -6.91 3.84 6.06
C ILE A 167 -6.01 5.04 5.75
N LEU A 168 -6.47 6.29 5.91
CA LEU A 168 -5.65 7.48 5.64
C LEU A 168 -4.47 7.68 6.60
N GLY A 169 -4.65 7.36 7.89
CA GLY A 169 -3.55 7.43 8.87
C GLY A 169 -2.46 6.40 8.59
N ASP A 170 -2.84 5.21 8.14
CA ASP A 170 -1.92 4.12 7.80
C ASP A 170 -1.24 4.34 6.44
N CYS A 171 -1.88 5.06 5.49
CA CYS A 171 -1.21 5.52 4.27
C CYS A 171 -0.06 6.50 4.53
N LEU A 172 -0.12 7.28 5.61
CA LEU A 172 0.97 8.22 5.96
C LEU A 172 2.28 7.49 6.30
N ILE A 173 2.20 6.23 6.70
CA ILE A 173 3.37 5.40 7.04
C ILE A 173 4.26 5.12 5.81
N LEU A 174 3.73 5.32 4.61
CA LEU A 174 4.40 5.03 3.35
C LEU A 174 5.05 6.25 2.67
N LEU A 175 4.90 7.45 3.24
CA LEU A 175 5.58 8.68 2.84
C LEU A 175 6.81 8.95 3.71
#